data_AF-A0AAU3X813-F1
#
_entry.id   AF-A0AAU3X813-F1
#
_cell.length_a   1.000
_cell.length_b   1.000
_cell.length_c   1.000
_cell.angle_alpha   90.00
_cell.angle_beta   90.00
_cell.angle_gamma   90.00
#
_symmetry.space_group_name_H-M   'P 1'
#
loop_
_entity.id
_entity.type
_entity.pdbx_description
1 polymer ?
#
loop_
_entity_poly.entity_id
_entity_poly.type
_entity_poly.pdbx_seq_one_letter_code
_entity_poly.pdbx_strand_id
1 'polypeptide(L)'
;MPTDENLFAELSASVCWEDVGKGRQGAALTKVDDETGDVPVVRTTAQYGSPTQRFQAVHERLAHQIQEYAELPVTFNNAVIERYTNAYTKMGSHSDQALDLADESFIAVFSCYRNPESGTPRKLIFETKQHGDEKLEIPLDHHSIVVFSIAANRRLKHRIVLDAPGQAADNQWLGVTFRTAKTFLRFSDRIPYLPQGTRLTLADEEQRRDFFRRRRRENTETDFVYPSLTYTVSEGDLMPPEELET
;
A
#
# COMPACT_ATOMS: atom_id res chain seq x y z
N MET A 1 -4.26 -17.59 -7.21
CA MET A 1 -3.19 -17.71 -8.22
C MET A 1 -2.47 -19.04 -8.03
N PRO A 2 -2.36 -19.91 -9.04
CA PRO A 2 -1.47 -21.07 -8.96
C PRO A 2 -0.01 -20.59 -9.05
N THR A 3 0.81 -20.94 -8.07
CA THR A 3 2.26 -20.66 -8.10
C THR A 3 2.99 -21.83 -7.46
N ASP A 4 3.94 -22.43 -8.17
CA ASP A 4 4.79 -23.52 -7.63
C ASP A 4 5.91 -22.95 -6.71
N GLU A 5 6.06 -21.63 -6.67
CA GLU A 5 7.08 -20.91 -5.90
C GLU A 5 6.56 -20.51 -4.51
N ASN A 6 7.44 -20.55 -3.50
CA ASN A 6 7.14 -20.04 -2.16
C ASN A 6 7.19 -18.50 -2.17
N LEU A 7 6.13 -17.88 -2.69
CA LEU A 7 6.01 -16.42 -2.79
C LEU A 7 6.14 -15.72 -1.44
N PHE A 8 5.70 -16.35 -0.34
CA PHE A 8 5.91 -15.78 0.99
C PHE A 8 7.40 -15.58 1.29
N ALA A 9 8.22 -16.60 1.04
CA ALA A 9 9.67 -16.52 1.30
C ALA A 9 10.36 -15.52 0.36
N GLU A 10 10.04 -15.54 -0.92
CA GLU A 10 10.65 -14.65 -1.93
C GLU A 10 10.30 -13.18 -1.67
N LEU A 11 9.01 -12.85 -1.53
CA LEU A 11 8.56 -11.50 -1.19
C LEU A 11 9.08 -11.04 0.18
N SER A 12 9.26 -11.98 1.12
CA SER A 12 9.80 -11.64 2.42
C SER A 12 11.30 -11.34 2.41
N ALA A 13 12.03 -11.88 1.44
CA ALA A 13 13.46 -11.65 1.26
C ALA A 13 13.76 -10.47 0.33
N SER A 14 12.79 -10.05 -0.48
CA SER A 14 12.96 -8.98 -1.48
C SER A 14 12.86 -7.56 -0.93
N VAL A 15 12.77 -7.38 0.39
CA VAL A 15 12.64 -6.06 1.04
C VAL A 15 13.41 -5.93 2.35
N CYS A 16 13.94 -4.74 2.60
CA CYS A 16 14.35 -4.28 3.92
C CYS A 16 13.10 -3.92 4.74
N TRP A 17 12.86 -4.63 5.84
CA TRP A 17 11.68 -4.44 6.68
C TRP A 17 11.87 -3.31 7.69
N GLU A 18 10.87 -2.43 7.79
CA GLU A 18 10.77 -1.44 8.87
C GLU A 18 9.70 -1.85 9.88
N ASP A 19 10.01 -1.73 11.18
CA ASP A 19 9.05 -1.95 12.26
C ASP A 19 8.10 -0.74 12.38
N VAL A 20 6.90 -0.86 11.79
CA VAL A 20 5.91 0.23 11.75
C VAL A 20 4.82 0.08 12.83
N GLY A 21 5.01 -0.82 13.79
CA GLY A 21 4.14 -1.01 14.94
C GLY A 21 4.18 -2.41 15.52
N LYS A 22 3.44 -2.63 16.61
CA LYS A 22 3.40 -3.91 17.31
C LYS A 22 2.91 -5.03 16.36
N GLY A 23 3.80 -5.98 16.09
CA GLY A 23 3.50 -7.15 15.27
C GLY A 23 3.30 -6.85 13.79
N ARG A 24 3.73 -5.68 13.32
CA ARG A 24 3.56 -5.18 11.97
C ARG A 24 4.89 -4.64 11.44
N GLN A 25 5.30 -5.15 10.29
CA GLN A 25 6.43 -4.65 9.53
C GLN A 25 5.95 -4.23 8.14
N GLY A 26 6.64 -3.26 7.53
CA GLY A 26 6.30 -2.82 6.19
C GLY A 26 7.48 -2.22 5.44
N ALA A 27 7.30 -2.10 4.13
CA ALA A 27 8.17 -1.35 3.24
C ALA A 27 7.35 -0.71 2.12
N ALA A 28 7.71 0.53 1.75
CA ALA A 28 7.19 1.19 0.56
C ALA A 28 8.01 0.76 -0.66
N LEU A 29 7.33 0.48 -1.77
CA LEU A 29 7.92 0.01 -3.01
C LEU A 29 7.52 0.90 -4.19
N THR A 30 8.43 1.10 -5.13
CA THR A 30 8.16 1.89 -6.34
C THR A 30 8.85 1.31 -7.58
N LYS A 31 8.19 1.43 -8.73
CA LYS A 31 8.78 1.12 -10.03
C LYS A 31 9.33 2.40 -10.63
N VAL A 32 10.64 2.62 -10.49
CA VAL A 32 11.33 3.78 -11.09
C VAL A 32 11.31 3.62 -12.61
N ASP A 33 11.08 4.72 -13.31
CA ASP A 33 11.17 4.75 -14.76
C ASP A 33 12.64 4.78 -15.19
N ASP A 34 13.09 3.76 -15.93
CA ASP A 34 14.51 3.59 -16.29
C ASP A 34 15.01 4.68 -17.27
N GLU A 35 14.12 5.29 -18.06
CA GLU A 35 14.49 6.29 -19.07
C GLU A 35 14.58 7.70 -18.47
N THR A 36 13.59 8.07 -17.66
CA THR A 36 13.44 9.42 -17.10
C THR A 36 14.00 9.53 -15.68
N GLY A 37 14.14 8.42 -14.97
CA GLY A 37 14.44 8.39 -13.53
C GLY A 37 13.29 8.91 -12.66
N ASP A 38 12.09 9.08 -13.22
CA ASP A 38 10.92 9.53 -12.48
C ASP A 38 10.51 8.48 -11.43
N VAL A 39 10.27 8.94 -10.21
CA VAL A 39 9.96 8.08 -9.05
C VAL A 39 8.48 8.22 -8.68
N PRO A 40 7.63 7.22 -8.96
CA PRO A 40 6.25 7.24 -8.50
C PRO A 40 6.15 7.28 -6.98
N VAL A 41 5.29 8.15 -6.44
CA VAL A 41 5.07 8.29 -4.99
C VAL A 41 3.59 8.17 -4.64
N VAL A 42 3.29 7.55 -3.50
CA VAL A 42 1.97 7.57 -2.88
C VAL A 42 2.10 8.02 -1.43
N ARG A 43 1.84 9.30 -1.17
CA ARG A 43 1.95 9.88 0.18
C ARG A 43 0.75 9.47 1.01
N THR A 44 1.02 8.88 2.17
CA THR A 44 0.00 8.45 3.12
C THR A 44 0.32 8.93 4.54
N THR A 45 -0.56 8.65 5.48
CA THR A 45 -0.36 8.88 6.91
C THR A 45 0.53 7.82 7.57
N ALA A 46 0.89 6.75 6.85
CA ALA A 46 1.92 5.83 7.32
C ALA A 46 3.28 6.55 7.23
N GLN A 47 4.01 6.57 8.33
CA GLN A 47 5.30 7.24 8.43
C GLN A 47 6.36 6.15 8.29
N TYR A 48 7.07 6.16 7.16
CA TYR A 48 8.26 5.35 6.96
C TYR A 48 9.49 6.24 7.18
N GLY A 49 10.43 5.76 8.00
CA GLY A 49 11.73 6.40 8.17
C GLY A 49 12.71 5.99 7.06
N SER A 50 12.54 4.79 6.50
CA SER A 50 13.40 4.24 5.45
C SER A 50 12.98 4.72 4.06
N PRO A 51 13.92 4.87 3.10
CA PRO A 51 13.59 5.19 1.73
C PRO A 51 12.64 4.16 1.10
N THR A 52 11.87 4.61 0.12
CA THR A 52 11.11 3.69 -0.74
C THR A 52 12.08 2.77 -1.48
N GLN A 53 11.80 1.48 -1.56
CA GLN A 53 12.67 0.52 -2.23
C GLN A 53 12.18 0.28 -3.67
N ARG A 54 13.11 -0.02 -4.58
CA ARG A 54 12.73 -0.34 -5.96
C ARG A 54 11.98 -1.66 -6.05
N PHE A 55 11.10 -1.76 -7.04
CA PHE A 55 10.55 -3.05 -7.45
C PHE A 55 11.71 -3.99 -7.81
N GLN A 56 11.54 -5.26 -7.44
CA GLN A 56 12.42 -6.35 -7.84
C GLN A 56 11.63 -7.26 -8.79
N ALA A 57 12.31 -8.21 -9.42
CA ALA A 57 11.69 -9.15 -10.35
C ALA A 57 10.45 -9.85 -9.78
N VAL A 58 10.43 -10.21 -8.49
CA VAL A 58 9.25 -10.79 -7.83
C VAL A 58 8.06 -9.84 -7.76
N HIS A 59 8.31 -8.55 -7.49
CA HIS A 59 7.28 -7.52 -7.41
C HIS A 59 6.68 -7.26 -8.80
N GLU A 60 7.52 -7.18 -9.83
CA GLU A 60 7.08 -6.97 -11.21
C GLU A 60 6.30 -8.17 -11.75
N ARG A 61 6.81 -9.39 -11.52
CA ARG A 61 6.14 -10.64 -11.90
C ARG A 61 4.77 -10.74 -11.26
N LEU A 62 4.66 -10.45 -9.97
CA LEU A 62 3.38 -10.47 -9.26
C LEU A 62 2.42 -9.39 -9.77
N ALA A 63 2.90 -8.15 -9.99
CA ALA A 63 2.09 -7.07 -10.53
C ALA A 63 1.53 -7.41 -11.93
N HIS A 64 2.38 -7.99 -12.80
CA HIS A 64 1.98 -8.43 -14.14
C HIS A 64 0.93 -9.55 -14.09
N GLN A 65 1.15 -10.56 -13.25
CA GLN A 65 0.18 -11.63 -13.06
C GLN A 65 -1.17 -11.09 -12.57
N ILE A 66 -1.18 -10.19 -11.58
CA ILE A 66 -2.43 -9.57 -11.12
C ILE A 66 -3.12 -8.83 -12.27
N GLN A 67 -2.36 -8.06 -13.06
CA GLN A 67 -2.89 -7.32 -14.20
C GLN A 67 -3.55 -8.25 -15.24
N GLU A 68 -2.88 -9.35 -15.61
CA GLU A 68 -3.39 -10.33 -16.56
C GLU A 68 -4.66 -11.03 -16.05
N TYR A 69 -4.63 -11.55 -14.82
CA TYR A 69 -5.75 -12.31 -14.26
C TYR A 69 -6.98 -11.47 -13.96
N ALA A 70 -6.80 -10.19 -13.63
CA ALA A 70 -7.90 -9.27 -13.37
C ALA A 70 -8.25 -8.40 -14.60
N GLU A 71 -7.64 -8.68 -15.77
CA GLU A 71 -7.86 -7.96 -17.03
C GLU A 71 -7.77 -6.43 -16.89
N LEU A 72 -6.77 -5.96 -16.13
CA LEU A 72 -6.66 -4.55 -15.79
C LEU A 72 -6.03 -3.72 -16.93
N PRO A 73 -6.63 -2.57 -17.27
CA PRO A 73 -6.14 -1.72 -18.36
C PRO A 73 -4.91 -0.87 -17.99
N VAL A 74 -4.43 -0.96 -16.76
CA VAL A 74 -3.34 -0.15 -16.20
C VAL A 74 -2.32 -1.01 -15.47
N THR A 75 -1.07 -0.56 -15.47
CA THR A 75 0.05 -1.20 -14.77
C THR A 75 0.24 -0.59 -13.38
N PHE A 76 0.65 -1.39 -12.41
CA PHE A 76 1.06 -0.90 -11.09
C PHE A 76 2.49 -0.36 -11.10
N ASN A 77 2.71 0.79 -10.46
CA ASN A 77 4.03 1.44 -10.34
C ASN A 77 4.38 1.82 -8.89
N ASN A 78 3.49 1.51 -7.94
CA ASN A 78 3.72 1.70 -6.52
C ASN A 78 3.14 0.50 -5.76
N ALA A 79 3.76 0.13 -4.65
CA ALA A 79 3.17 -0.82 -3.72
C ALA A 79 3.58 -0.53 -2.27
N VAL A 80 2.83 -1.07 -1.34
CA VAL A 80 3.29 -1.28 0.04
C VAL A 80 3.22 -2.76 0.32
N ILE A 81 4.33 -3.31 0.81
CA ILE A 81 4.37 -4.69 1.31
C ILE A 81 4.36 -4.66 2.83
N GLU A 82 3.57 -5.55 3.43
CA GLU A 82 3.38 -5.60 4.87
C GLU A 82 3.41 -7.03 5.36
N ARG A 83 4.02 -7.24 6.53
CA ARG A 83 4.05 -8.53 7.22
C ARG A 83 3.46 -8.39 8.62
N TYR A 84 2.41 -9.16 8.90
CA TYR A 84 1.72 -9.15 10.18
C TYR A 84 1.89 -10.48 10.91
N THR A 85 2.28 -10.40 12.17
CA THR A 85 2.12 -11.49 13.15
C THR A 85 0.70 -11.49 13.70
N ASN A 86 0.30 -12.54 14.43
CA ASN A 86 -1.00 -12.59 15.09
C ASN A 86 -1.13 -11.59 16.25
N ALA A 87 -0.04 -10.93 16.68
CA ALA A 87 -0.12 -9.80 17.61
C ALA A 87 -0.82 -8.57 17.01
N TYR A 88 -0.84 -8.44 15.67
CA TYR A 88 -1.56 -7.39 14.96
C TYR A 88 -2.95 -7.90 14.51
N THR A 89 -3.97 -7.63 15.32
CA THR A 89 -5.30 -8.22 15.15
C THR A 89 -6.30 -7.33 14.42
N LYS A 90 -6.09 -6.01 14.41
CA LYS A 90 -7.06 -5.07 13.86
C LYS A 90 -6.39 -3.86 13.23
N MET A 91 -6.73 -3.62 11.97
CA MET A 91 -6.47 -2.37 11.27
C MET A 91 -7.62 -1.37 11.45
N GLY A 92 -7.31 -0.08 11.49
CA GLY A 92 -8.33 0.98 11.48
C GLY A 92 -9.08 1.03 10.15
N SER A 93 -10.39 1.26 10.18
CA SER A 93 -11.18 1.43 8.96
C SER A 93 -10.77 2.70 8.21
N HIS A 94 -10.46 2.57 6.92
CA HIS A 94 -9.95 3.66 6.09
C HIS A 94 -10.19 3.44 4.60
N SER A 95 -10.09 4.50 3.81
CA SER A 95 -9.81 4.40 2.37
C SER A 95 -8.32 4.58 2.15
N ASP A 96 -7.79 3.96 1.09
CA ASP A 96 -6.44 4.27 0.62
C ASP A 96 -6.40 5.73 0.16
N GLN A 97 -5.36 6.47 0.55
CA GLN A 97 -5.33 7.90 0.30
C GLN A 97 -5.14 8.20 -1.19
N ALA A 98 -6.11 8.87 -1.79
CA ALA A 98 -6.18 9.10 -3.23
C ALA A 98 -5.36 10.31 -3.72
N LEU A 99 -4.64 11.01 -2.83
CA LEU A 99 -3.84 12.20 -3.14
C LEU A 99 -2.97 12.02 -4.39
N ASP A 100 -2.26 10.90 -4.45
CA ASP A 100 -1.30 10.60 -5.52
C ASP A 100 -1.74 9.43 -6.41
N LEU A 101 -2.99 8.95 -6.28
CA LEU A 101 -3.48 7.81 -7.07
C LEU A 101 -4.10 8.27 -8.40
N ALA A 102 -3.82 7.53 -9.47
CA ALA A 102 -4.43 7.74 -10.78
C ALA A 102 -5.94 7.47 -10.72
N ASP A 103 -6.76 8.36 -11.25
CA ASP A 103 -8.21 8.37 -10.98
C ASP A 103 -8.96 7.15 -11.56
N GLU A 104 -8.58 6.72 -12.77
CA GLU A 104 -9.15 5.56 -13.47
C GLU A 104 -8.25 4.31 -13.29
N SER A 105 -7.74 4.13 -12.08
CA SER A 105 -6.88 2.99 -11.73
C SER A 105 -7.50 2.09 -10.65
N PHE A 106 -6.70 1.13 -10.20
CA PHE A 106 -7.12 0.07 -9.28
C PHE A 106 -6.13 -0.04 -8.12
N ILE A 107 -6.65 -0.56 -7.01
CA ILE A 107 -5.88 -1.05 -5.88
C ILE A 107 -6.02 -2.57 -5.90
N ALA A 108 -4.91 -3.28 -5.80
CA ALA A 108 -4.89 -4.74 -5.71
C ALA A 108 -4.17 -5.18 -4.44
N VAL A 109 -4.85 -5.96 -3.61
CA VAL A 109 -4.30 -6.55 -2.39
C VAL A 109 -4.04 -8.02 -2.64
N PHE A 110 -2.77 -8.40 -2.73
CA PHE A 110 -2.32 -9.78 -2.70
C PHE A 110 -2.15 -10.26 -1.25
N SER A 111 -2.43 -11.53 -1.00
CA SER A 111 -2.30 -12.18 0.31
C SER A 111 -1.53 -13.49 0.23
N CYS A 112 -0.59 -13.72 1.13
CA CYS A 112 0.02 -15.03 1.36
C CYS A 112 0.39 -15.25 2.83
N TYR A 113 0.75 -16.49 3.17
CA TYR A 113 1.01 -16.94 4.53
C TYR A 113 2.28 -17.78 4.57
N ARG A 114 3.01 -17.69 5.68
CA ARG A 114 4.20 -18.53 5.91
C ARG A 114 3.84 -20.02 5.92
N ASN A 115 2.77 -20.37 6.63
CA ASN A 115 2.27 -21.74 6.76
C ASN A 115 0.81 -21.80 6.29
N PRO A 116 0.52 -21.97 4.99
CA PRO A 116 -0.85 -21.95 4.47
C PRO A 116 -1.75 -23.04 5.06
N GLU A 117 -1.18 -24.22 5.37
CA GLU A 117 -1.89 -25.35 6.00
C GLU A 117 -2.40 -25.06 7.41
N SER A 118 -1.88 -24.00 8.06
CA SER A 118 -2.33 -23.57 9.39
C SER A 118 -3.57 -22.67 9.35
N GLY A 119 -4.16 -22.49 8.17
CA GLY A 119 -5.35 -21.67 7.93
C GLY A 119 -5.03 -20.23 7.53
N THR A 120 -6.06 -19.54 7.03
CA THR A 120 -6.00 -18.19 6.47
C THR A 120 -6.86 -17.23 7.31
N PRO A 121 -6.46 -16.93 8.57
CA PRO A 121 -7.36 -16.33 9.55
C PRO A 121 -7.66 -14.86 9.29
N ARG A 122 -7.20 -14.24 8.20
CA ARG A 122 -7.43 -12.81 7.95
C ARG A 122 -8.51 -12.62 6.91
N LYS A 123 -9.27 -11.54 7.10
CA LYS A 123 -10.26 -11.09 6.13
C LYS A 123 -10.17 -9.59 5.93
N LEU A 124 -10.45 -9.17 4.69
CA LEU A 124 -10.63 -7.79 4.30
C LEU A 124 -12.11 -7.47 4.37
N ILE A 125 -12.47 -6.49 5.19
CA ILE A 125 -13.84 -6.04 5.38
C ILE A 125 -14.01 -4.70 4.69
N PHE A 126 -14.97 -4.59 3.78
CA PHE A 126 -15.43 -3.34 3.18
C PHE A 126 -16.72 -2.87 3.85
N GLU A 127 -16.84 -1.56 4.04
CA GLU A 127 -18.05 -0.89 4.54
C GLU A 127 -18.30 0.40 3.74
N THR A 128 -19.56 0.76 3.53
CA THR A 128 -19.91 2.02 2.84
C THR A 128 -19.57 3.23 3.71
N LYS A 129 -19.16 4.34 3.09
CA LYS A 129 -19.05 5.64 3.78
C LYS A 129 -20.41 6.26 4.09
N GLN A 130 -21.39 5.98 3.23
CA GLN A 130 -22.79 6.38 3.43
C GLN A 130 -23.46 5.51 4.50
N HIS A 131 -24.56 6.02 5.06
CA HIS A 131 -25.32 5.32 6.09
C HIS A 131 -25.80 3.95 5.59
N GLY A 132 -25.27 2.89 6.20
CA GLY A 132 -25.61 1.49 5.94
C GLY A 132 -24.77 0.59 6.83
N ASP A 133 -25.36 -0.50 7.32
CA ASP A 133 -24.65 -1.54 8.09
C ASP A 133 -24.10 -2.65 7.18
N GLU A 134 -24.24 -2.49 5.86
CA GLU A 134 -23.77 -3.46 4.87
C GLU A 134 -22.24 -3.56 4.91
N LYS A 135 -21.79 -4.79 5.10
CA LYS A 135 -20.37 -5.15 5.09
C LYS A 135 -20.17 -6.29 4.12
N LEU A 136 -19.12 -6.16 3.32
CA LEU A 136 -18.61 -7.26 2.51
C LEU A 136 -17.33 -7.76 3.19
N GLU A 137 -17.34 -9.02 3.61
CA GLU A 137 -16.17 -9.68 4.17
C GLU A 137 -15.58 -10.62 3.13
N ILE A 138 -14.30 -10.44 2.80
CA ILE A 138 -13.58 -11.27 1.84
C ILE A 138 -12.44 -11.96 2.59
N PRO A 139 -12.42 -13.30 2.69
CA PRO A 139 -11.27 -14.03 3.21
C PRO A 139 -10.01 -13.69 2.40
N LEU A 140 -8.92 -13.42 3.09
CA LEU A 140 -7.62 -13.16 2.47
C LEU A 140 -6.85 -14.47 2.37
N ASP A 141 -7.38 -15.43 1.61
CA ASP A 141 -6.78 -16.75 1.45
C ASP A 141 -5.35 -16.71 0.89
N HIS A 142 -4.61 -17.80 1.06
CA HIS A 142 -3.27 -17.92 0.51
C HIS A 142 -3.28 -17.78 -1.01
N HIS A 143 -2.46 -16.87 -1.53
CA HIS A 143 -2.40 -16.50 -2.95
C HIS A 143 -3.71 -15.95 -3.51
N SER A 144 -4.56 -15.38 -2.65
CA SER A 144 -5.72 -14.60 -3.07
C SER A 144 -5.32 -13.18 -3.50
N ILE A 145 -6.15 -12.62 -4.37
CA ILE A 145 -6.04 -11.24 -4.82
C ILE A 145 -7.43 -10.61 -4.67
N VAL A 146 -7.50 -9.44 -4.06
CA VAL A 146 -8.70 -8.60 -4.06
C VAL A 146 -8.39 -7.32 -4.81
N VAL A 147 -9.14 -7.06 -5.88
CA VAL A 147 -8.99 -5.85 -6.70
C VAL A 147 -10.23 -4.97 -6.58
N PHE A 148 -10.03 -3.67 -6.43
CA PHE A 148 -11.10 -2.68 -6.44
C PHE A 148 -10.62 -1.37 -7.05
N SER A 149 -11.52 -0.66 -7.73
CA SER A 149 -11.19 0.60 -8.40
C SER A 149 -11.02 1.76 -7.42
N ILE A 150 -10.34 2.83 -7.85
CA ILE A 150 -10.30 4.09 -7.09
C ILE A 150 -11.72 4.67 -6.91
N ALA A 151 -12.62 4.48 -7.89
CA ALA A 151 -14.03 4.83 -7.73
C ALA A 151 -14.71 4.07 -6.58
N ALA A 152 -14.40 2.79 -6.37
CA ALA A 152 -14.88 2.04 -5.22
C ALA A 152 -14.23 2.51 -3.91
N ASN A 153 -12.91 2.75 -3.90
CA ASN A 153 -12.18 3.27 -2.73
C ASN A 153 -12.71 4.63 -2.24
N ARG A 154 -13.21 5.48 -3.16
CA ARG A 154 -13.89 6.74 -2.79
C ARG A 154 -15.20 6.52 -2.03
N ARG A 155 -15.90 5.42 -2.26
CA ARG A 155 -17.21 5.12 -1.67
C ARG A 155 -17.14 4.21 -0.45
N LEU A 156 -16.05 3.46 -0.32
CA LEU A 156 -15.88 2.42 0.69
C LEU A 156 -14.71 2.74 1.62
N LYS A 157 -14.84 2.32 2.87
CA LYS A 157 -13.69 2.09 3.75
C LYS A 157 -13.44 0.60 3.83
N HIS A 158 -12.20 0.24 4.12
CA HIS A 158 -11.80 -1.14 4.33
C HIS A 158 -10.86 -1.28 5.53
N ARG A 159 -10.75 -2.50 6.04
CA ARG A 159 -9.79 -2.89 7.08
C ARG A 159 -9.49 -4.39 7.02
N ILE A 160 -8.28 -4.75 7.40
CA ILE A 160 -7.88 -6.14 7.62
C ILE A 160 -8.06 -6.47 9.10
N VAL A 161 -8.68 -7.61 9.39
CA VAL A 161 -8.83 -8.13 10.76
C VAL A 161 -8.33 -9.57 10.83
N LEU A 162 -7.83 -9.95 12.00
CA LEU A 162 -7.58 -11.35 12.35
C LEU A 162 -8.86 -11.94 12.94
N ASP A 163 -9.40 -12.95 12.26
CA ASP A 163 -10.53 -13.74 12.73
C ASP A 163 -10.05 -14.76 13.79
N ALA A 164 -10.84 -14.94 14.84
CA ALA A 164 -10.60 -15.91 15.93
C ALA A 164 -9.13 -16.00 16.48
N PRO A 165 -8.56 -14.92 17.07
CA PRO A 165 -7.15 -14.87 17.51
C PRO A 165 -6.75 -15.88 18.61
N GLY A 166 -7.72 -16.52 19.29
CA GLY A 166 -7.48 -17.34 20.48
C GLY A 166 -7.17 -18.82 20.25
N GLN A 167 -7.16 -19.31 19.00
CA GLN A 167 -7.08 -20.76 18.72
C GLN A 167 -5.91 -21.18 17.81
N ALA A 168 -5.25 -20.25 17.11
CA ALA A 168 -4.22 -20.58 16.13
C ALA A 168 -2.80 -20.26 16.64
N ALA A 169 -1.84 -21.14 16.33
CA ALA A 169 -0.41 -20.82 16.46
C ALA A 169 -0.07 -19.57 15.63
N ASP A 170 0.99 -18.84 16.03
CA ASP A 170 1.39 -17.65 15.27
C ASP A 170 1.76 -18.03 13.83
N ASN A 171 1.12 -17.38 12.86
CA ASN A 171 1.34 -17.59 11.44
C ASN A 171 1.42 -16.23 10.76
N GLN A 172 2.58 -15.92 10.20
CA GLN A 172 2.77 -14.64 9.56
C GLN A 172 1.97 -14.56 8.27
N TRP A 173 1.20 -13.49 8.17
CA TRP A 173 0.56 -13.06 6.93
C TRP A 173 1.45 -12.02 6.25
N LEU A 174 1.55 -12.08 4.93
CA LEU A 174 2.19 -11.08 4.10
C LEU A 174 1.16 -10.59 3.08
N GLY A 175 1.01 -9.26 2.99
CA GLY A 175 0.19 -8.62 2.00
C GLY A 175 1.01 -7.67 1.13
N VAL A 176 0.66 -7.59 -0.15
CA VAL A 176 1.20 -6.56 -1.05
C VAL A 176 0.02 -5.77 -1.60
N THR A 177 -0.01 -4.47 -1.32
CA THR A 177 -1.01 -3.55 -1.83
C THR A 177 -0.42 -2.78 -3.00
N PHE A 178 -0.75 -3.18 -4.23
CA PHE A 178 -0.34 -2.53 -5.47
C PHE A 178 -1.27 -1.39 -5.85
N ARG A 179 -0.68 -0.32 -6.41
CA ARG A 179 -1.35 0.91 -6.79
C ARG A 179 -0.73 1.51 -8.06
N THR A 180 -1.47 2.40 -8.70
CA THR A 180 -0.96 3.25 -9.78
C THR A 180 -0.89 4.70 -9.28
N ALA A 181 0.31 5.19 -9.05
CA ALA A 181 0.58 6.57 -8.73
C ALA A 181 0.53 7.45 -9.99
N LYS A 182 -0.01 8.67 -9.84
CA LYS A 182 0.01 9.75 -10.84
C LYS A 182 1.03 10.85 -10.51
N THR A 183 1.58 10.84 -9.30
CA THR A 183 2.59 11.80 -8.87
C THR A 183 3.97 11.17 -9.00
N PHE A 184 4.86 11.87 -9.69
CA PHE A 184 6.22 11.43 -9.97
C PHE A 184 7.21 12.46 -9.41
N LEU A 185 8.16 11.99 -8.60
CA LEU A 185 9.23 12.80 -8.04
C LEU A 185 10.47 12.73 -8.92
N ARG A 186 11.15 13.87 -9.06
CA ARG A 186 12.50 13.97 -9.63
C ARG A 186 13.48 14.30 -8.54
N PHE A 187 14.57 13.55 -8.47
CA PHE A 187 15.63 13.81 -7.51
C PHE A 187 16.77 14.58 -8.19
N SER A 188 17.06 15.78 -7.71
CA SER A 188 18.27 16.54 -8.07
C SER A 188 19.10 16.73 -6.81
N ASP A 189 20.36 16.29 -6.81
CA ASP A 189 21.23 16.31 -5.63
C ASP A 189 20.57 15.70 -4.38
N ARG A 190 19.84 14.57 -4.57
CA ARG A 190 19.04 13.86 -3.56
C ARG A 190 17.85 14.66 -2.99
N ILE A 191 17.52 15.81 -3.57
CA ILE A 191 16.35 16.61 -3.18
C ILE A 191 15.16 16.24 -4.08
N PRO A 192 14.00 15.88 -3.50
CA PRO A 192 12.80 15.54 -4.27
C PRO A 192 12.07 16.79 -4.78
N TYR A 193 11.74 16.79 -6.07
CA TYR A 193 10.95 17.81 -6.73
C TYR A 193 9.66 17.19 -7.30
N LEU A 194 8.54 17.85 -7.05
CA LEU A 194 7.25 17.55 -7.66
C LEU A 194 7.27 17.89 -9.15
N PRO A 195 6.32 17.38 -9.97
CA PRO A 195 6.29 17.62 -11.42
C PRO A 195 6.28 19.11 -11.81
N GLN A 196 5.74 19.98 -10.94
CA GLN A 196 5.69 21.42 -11.15
C GLN A 196 6.99 22.15 -10.79
N GLY A 197 8.05 21.43 -10.39
CA GLY A 197 9.34 21.99 -9.98
C GLY A 197 9.40 22.45 -8.53
N THR A 198 8.32 22.31 -7.76
CA THR A 198 8.31 22.63 -6.33
C THR A 198 8.98 21.51 -5.53
N ARG A 199 9.89 21.86 -4.63
CA ARG A 199 10.50 20.90 -3.69
C ARG A 199 9.43 20.27 -2.79
N LEU A 200 9.48 18.94 -2.63
CA LEU A 200 8.73 18.23 -1.60
C LEU A 200 9.44 18.39 -0.24
N THR A 201 8.71 18.78 0.80
CA THR A 201 9.27 18.99 2.15
C THR A 201 8.60 18.12 3.19
N LEU A 202 9.29 17.89 4.32
CA LEU A 202 8.64 17.30 5.49
C LEU A 202 7.60 18.29 6.05
N ALA A 203 6.45 17.77 6.44
CA ALA A 203 5.36 18.57 7.01
C ALA A 203 5.78 19.16 8.36
N ASP A 204 5.56 20.46 8.53
CA ASP A 204 5.56 21.06 9.87
C ASP A 204 4.33 20.61 10.70
N GLU A 205 4.22 21.07 11.95
CA GLU A 205 3.13 20.66 12.84
C GLU A 205 1.74 21.11 12.35
N GLU A 206 1.62 22.25 11.66
CA GLU A 206 0.35 22.69 11.09
C GLU A 206 -0.02 21.86 9.86
N GLN A 207 0.93 21.66 8.95
CA GLN A 207 0.78 20.84 7.74
C GLN A 207 0.47 19.39 8.09
N ARG A 208 1.10 18.84 9.13
CA ARG A 208 0.83 17.49 9.61
C ARG A 208 -0.61 17.37 10.10
N ARG A 209 -1.08 18.31 10.93
CA ARG A 209 -2.48 18.36 11.40
C ARG A 209 -3.46 18.50 10.24
N ASP A 210 -3.15 19.31 9.23
CA ASP A 210 -3.95 19.42 8.00
C ASP A 210 -4.01 18.09 7.24
N PHE A 211 -2.87 17.41 7.06
CA PHE A 211 -2.79 16.12 6.36
C PHE A 211 -3.69 15.05 7.02
N PHE A 212 -3.63 14.93 8.35
CA PHE A 212 -4.49 14.01 9.10
C PHE A 212 -5.97 14.41 9.03
N ARG A 213 -6.28 15.71 9.07
CA ARG A 213 -7.65 16.21 8.89
C ARG A 213 -8.20 15.85 7.51
N ARG A 214 -7.40 15.99 6.45
CA ARG A 214 -7.76 15.61 5.08
C ARG A 214 -8.01 14.11 4.94
N ARG A 215 -7.13 13.28 5.51
CA ARG A 215 -7.34 11.82 5.56
C ARG A 215 -8.64 11.46 6.29
N ARG A 216 -9.02 12.20 7.34
CA ARG A 216 -10.31 12.00 8.01
C ARG A 216 -11.49 12.35 7.11
N ARG A 217 -11.42 13.49 6.40
CA ARG A 217 -12.43 13.90 5.42
C ARG A 217 -12.60 12.86 4.32
N GLU A 218 -11.49 12.41 3.73
CA GLU A 218 -11.50 11.34 2.74
C GLU A 218 -12.19 10.07 3.24
N ASN A 219 -11.96 9.66 4.49
CA ASN A 219 -12.61 8.47 5.05
C ASN A 219 -14.14 8.63 5.24
N THR A 220 -14.67 9.84 5.20
CA THR A 220 -16.09 10.13 5.46
C THR A 220 -16.84 10.64 4.23
N GLU A 221 -16.18 11.42 3.38
CA GLU A 221 -16.75 12.09 2.22
C GLU A 221 -16.51 11.24 0.96
N THR A 222 -17.52 11.10 0.10
CA THR A 222 -17.42 10.31 -1.14
C THR A 222 -16.87 11.09 -2.33
N ASP A 223 -16.90 12.42 -2.23
CA ASP A 223 -16.54 13.40 -3.25
C ASP A 223 -15.33 14.25 -2.84
N PHE A 224 -14.60 13.83 -1.79
CA PHE A 224 -13.41 14.55 -1.34
C PHE A 224 -12.31 14.55 -2.40
N VAL A 225 -11.79 15.75 -2.68
CA VAL A 225 -10.64 15.95 -3.57
C VAL A 225 -9.52 16.61 -2.79
N TYR A 226 -8.32 16.05 -2.88
CA TYR A 226 -7.13 16.65 -2.31
C TYR A 226 -6.72 17.90 -3.10
N PRO A 227 -6.35 19.01 -2.44
CA PRO A 227 -5.60 20.06 -3.11
C PRO A 227 -4.18 19.56 -3.41
N SER A 228 -3.47 20.28 -4.27
CA SER A 228 -2.03 20.08 -4.44
C SER A 228 -1.30 20.34 -3.13
N LEU A 229 -0.59 19.33 -2.63
CA LEU A 229 0.24 19.43 -1.42
C LEU A 229 1.71 19.37 -1.81
N THR A 230 2.53 20.22 -1.20
CA THR A 230 3.98 20.30 -1.42
C THR A 230 4.77 19.67 -0.27
N TYR A 231 4.08 18.93 0.61
CA TYR A 231 4.67 18.32 1.78
C TYR A 231 4.24 16.85 1.93
N THR A 232 4.98 16.11 2.76
CA THR A 232 4.71 14.73 3.18
C THR A 232 4.91 14.58 4.68
N VAL A 233 4.30 13.57 5.30
CA VAL A 233 4.53 13.22 6.70
C VAL A 233 5.53 12.05 6.86
N SER A 234 5.99 11.46 5.76
CA SER A 234 6.90 10.32 5.73
C SER A 234 8.30 10.79 5.33
N GLU A 235 9.32 10.51 6.14
CA GLU A 235 10.71 10.90 5.83
C GLU A 235 11.25 10.12 4.63
N GLY A 236 10.83 8.86 4.47
CA GLY A 236 11.22 8.00 3.35
C GLY A 236 10.85 8.56 1.97
N ASP A 237 9.79 9.36 1.87
CA ASP A 237 9.39 10.02 0.62
C ASP A 237 10.38 11.10 0.17
N LEU A 238 11.23 11.57 1.10
CA LEU A 238 12.22 12.61 0.84
C LEU A 238 13.58 12.07 0.41
N MET A 239 13.72 10.75 0.35
CA MET A 239 14.96 10.05 0.06
C MET A 239 14.88 9.38 -1.33
N PRO A 240 15.97 9.39 -2.12
CA PRO A 240 16.01 8.63 -3.36
C PRO A 240 15.73 7.14 -3.10
N PRO A 241 15.07 6.43 -4.03
CA PRO A 241 14.80 5.02 -3.85
C PRO A 241 16.06 4.18 -3.71
N GLU A 242 16.06 3.21 -2.79
CA GLU A 242 17.16 2.27 -2.60
C GLU A 242 17.01 1.05 -3.51
N GLU A 243 18.15 0.62 -4.07
CA GLU A 243 18.33 -0.72 -4.61
C GLU A 243 18.84 -1.61 -3.49
N LEU A 244 18.20 -2.77 -3.32
CA LEU A 244 18.76 -3.82 -2.48
C LEU A 244 19.99 -4.40 -3.17
N GLU A 245 21.14 -4.30 -2.53
CA GLU A 245 22.31 -5.08 -2.91
C GLU A 245 21.95 -6.56 -2.73
N THR A 246 21.97 -7.32 -3.82
CA THR A 246 21.67 -8.75 -3.87
C THR A 246 22.94 -9.59 -3.88
#